data_AF-B3GXK4-F1
#
_entry.id   AF-B3GXK4-F1
#
_cell.length_a   1.000
_cell.length_b   1.000
_cell.length_c   1.000
_cell.angle_alpha   90.00
_cell.angle_beta   90.00
_cell.angle_gamma   90.00
#
_symmetry.space_group_name_H-M   'P 1'
#
loop_
_entity.id
_entity.type
_entity.pdbx_description
1 polymer ?
#
loop_
_entity_poly.entity_id
_entity_poly.type
_entity_poly.pdbx_seq_one_letter_code
_entity_poly.pdbx_strand_id
1 'polypeptide(L)'
;MTRSPREVAVIKALVTNPHLGISEKESYFDVHFLNARNEVNRVEKQLGLEFNRVSETSKWGNPYTRYTVKDAEQIKKLVEYHNHKVRTGKARGSTRKIYENVEEISDQQLSNILKLWGK
;
A
#
# COMPACT_ATOMS: atom_id res chain seq x y z
N MET A 1 9.76 -17.96 -4.07
CA MET A 1 10.07 -16.52 -3.84
C MET A 1 9.25 -15.98 -2.66
N THR A 2 9.82 -15.94 -1.46
CA THR A 2 9.13 -15.48 -0.24
C THR A 2 9.19 -13.95 -0.12
N ARG A 3 8.08 -13.33 -0.54
CA ARG A 3 7.82 -11.90 -0.76
C ARG A 3 8.08 -11.01 0.48
N SER A 4 8.43 -9.76 0.19
CA SER A 4 9.06 -8.80 1.10
C SER A 4 8.02 -7.98 1.92
N PRO A 5 8.30 -7.58 3.17
CA PRO A 5 7.45 -6.69 4.00
C PRO A 5 7.06 -5.37 3.33
N ARG A 6 7.80 -4.98 2.28
CA ARG A 6 7.59 -3.77 1.47
C ARG A 6 6.22 -3.71 0.82
N GLU A 7 5.73 -4.86 0.34
CA GLU A 7 4.44 -4.97 -0.33
C GLU A 7 3.31 -4.64 0.65
N VAL A 8 3.39 -5.14 1.89
CA VAL A 8 2.43 -4.88 2.97
C VAL A 8 2.48 -3.41 3.40
N ALA A 9 3.68 -2.82 3.49
CA ALA A 9 3.85 -1.41 3.82
C ALA A 9 3.29 -0.48 2.71
N VAL A 10 3.52 -0.79 1.44
CA VAL A 10 2.96 -0.02 0.31
C VAL A 10 1.44 -0.11 0.28
N ILE A 11 0.88 -1.30 0.51
CA ILE A 11 -0.58 -1.45 0.60
C ILE A 11 -1.14 -0.64 1.77
N LYS A 12 -0.51 -0.72 2.95
CA LYS A 12 -0.92 0.06 4.13
C LYS A 12 -0.88 1.57 3.83
N ALA A 13 0.16 2.05 3.17
CA ALA A 13 0.26 3.46 2.76
C ALA A 13 -0.86 3.87 1.79
N LEU A 14 -1.11 3.05 0.75
CA LEU A 14 -2.18 3.27 -0.24
C LEU A 14 -3.57 3.37 0.40
N VAL A 15 -3.85 2.56 1.43
CA VAL A 15 -5.18 2.53 2.05
C VAL A 15 -5.31 3.45 3.26
N THR A 16 -4.24 3.88 3.91
CA THR A 16 -4.33 4.75 5.10
C THR A 16 -4.79 6.16 4.73
N ASN A 17 -4.28 6.70 3.62
CA ASN A 17 -4.69 8.00 3.08
C ASN A 17 -5.10 7.83 1.61
N PRO A 18 -6.24 7.20 1.32
CA PRO A 18 -6.59 6.77 -0.03
C PRO A 18 -6.82 7.95 -1.00
N HIS A 19 -7.15 9.13 -0.47
CA HIS A 19 -7.29 10.38 -1.22
C HIS A 19 -5.93 11.01 -1.60
N LEU A 20 -4.90 10.87 -0.75
CA LEU A 20 -3.53 11.32 -1.05
C LEU A 20 -2.73 10.26 -1.82
N GLY A 21 -3.11 8.99 -1.69
CA GLY A 21 -2.40 7.88 -2.30
C GLY A 21 -0.95 7.76 -1.82
N ILE A 22 -0.09 7.27 -2.70
CA ILE A 22 1.35 7.18 -2.46
C ILE A 22 2.12 7.82 -3.62
N SER A 23 3.06 8.70 -3.32
CA SER A 23 4.00 9.21 -4.32
C SER A 23 5.31 8.44 -4.31
N GLU A 24 5.99 8.43 -5.46
CA GLU A 24 7.36 7.90 -5.58
C GLU A 24 8.35 8.62 -4.64
N LYS A 25 8.02 9.85 -4.23
CA LYS A 25 8.82 10.70 -3.34
C LYS A 25 8.57 10.41 -1.85
N GLU A 26 7.31 10.32 -1.42
CA GLU A 26 6.94 10.01 -0.01
C GLU A 26 7.35 8.59 0.38
N SER A 27 7.35 7.67 -0.59
CA SER A 27 7.81 6.29 -0.39
C SER A 27 9.27 6.18 0.06
N TYR A 28 10.11 7.15 -0.32
CA TYR A 28 11.51 7.22 0.08
C TYR A 28 11.66 7.67 1.55
N PHE A 29 10.80 8.56 2.03
CA PHE A 29 10.88 9.17 3.37
C PHE A 29 10.06 8.41 4.43
N ASP A 30 8.84 8.00 4.13
CA ASP A 30 7.93 7.38 5.11
C ASP A 30 8.02 5.85 5.13
N VAL A 31 8.45 5.24 4.02
CA VAL A 31 8.47 3.79 3.83
C VAL A 31 9.87 3.25 3.49
N HIS A 32 10.88 4.12 3.42
CA HIS A 32 12.27 3.80 3.09
C HIS A 32 12.45 2.92 1.83
N PHE A 33 11.65 3.13 0.78
CA PHE A 33 11.79 2.43 -0.50
C PHE A 33 12.19 3.37 -1.63
N LEU A 34 13.32 3.05 -2.25
CA LEU A 34 13.81 3.66 -3.49
C LEU A 34 12.92 3.38 -4.72
N ASN A 35 11.95 2.47 -4.63
CA ASN A 35 11.25 1.93 -5.80
C ASN A 35 9.75 1.63 -5.55
N ALA A 36 8.98 2.57 -5.02
CA ALA A 36 7.53 2.35 -4.82
C ALA A 36 6.79 1.99 -6.10
N ARG A 37 7.17 2.55 -7.25
CA ARG A 37 6.64 2.14 -8.56
C ARG A 37 6.69 0.63 -8.78
N ASN A 38 7.81 -0.01 -8.45
CA ASN A 38 7.97 -1.46 -8.66
C ASN A 38 7.08 -2.28 -7.74
N GLU A 39 6.85 -1.80 -6.52
CA GLU A 39 5.96 -2.48 -5.56
C GLU A 39 4.49 -2.24 -5.93
N VAL A 40 4.11 -1.02 -6.34
CA VAL A 40 2.77 -0.71 -6.84
C VAL A 40 2.44 -1.57 -8.07
N ASN A 41 3.32 -1.60 -9.07
CA ASN A 41 3.15 -2.45 -10.27
C ASN A 41 3.02 -3.94 -9.91
N ARG A 42 3.73 -4.38 -8.86
CA ARG A 42 3.63 -5.77 -8.39
C ARG A 42 2.27 -6.05 -7.75
N VAL A 43 1.76 -5.12 -6.94
CA VAL A 43 0.43 -5.21 -6.31
C VAL A 43 -0.65 -5.25 -7.39
N GLU A 44 -0.57 -4.38 -8.40
CA GLU A 44 -1.47 -4.39 -9.56
C GLU A 44 -1.49 -5.76 -10.24
N LYS A 45 -0.31 -6.28 -10.60
CA LYS A 45 -0.20 -7.59 -11.27
C LYS A 45 -0.69 -8.75 -10.41
N GLN A 46 -0.44 -8.71 -9.10
CA GLN A 46 -0.84 -9.79 -8.19
C GLN A 46 -2.35 -9.82 -7.93
N LEU A 47 -2.99 -8.66 -7.90
CA LEU A 47 -4.40 -8.53 -7.56
C LEU A 47 -5.30 -8.33 -8.79
N GLY A 48 -4.72 -8.22 -9.99
CA GLY A 48 -5.48 -7.89 -11.20
C GLY A 48 -6.14 -6.52 -11.09
N LEU A 49 -5.44 -5.57 -10.46
CA LEU A 49 -5.93 -4.22 -10.22
C LEU A 49 -5.16 -3.22 -11.07
N GLU A 50 -5.76 -2.05 -11.26
CA GLU A 50 -5.09 -0.89 -11.83
C GLU A 50 -5.28 0.31 -10.89
N PHE A 51 -4.21 1.04 -10.62
CA PHE A 51 -4.28 2.29 -9.88
C PHE A 51 -4.44 3.50 -10.81
N ASN A 52 -5.02 4.57 -10.29
CA ASN A 52 -4.94 5.88 -10.91
C ASN A 52 -3.49 6.37 -10.80
N ARG A 53 -2.98 6.98 -11.88
CA ARG A 53 -1.61 7.52 -11.96
C ARG A 53 -1.69 8.99 -12.33
N VAL A 54 -1.12 9.85 -11.49
CA VAL A 54 -1.03 11.29 -11.74
C VAL A 54 0.44 11.69 -11.76
N SER A 55 0.88 12.35 -12.83
CA SER A 55 2.22 12.92 -12.90
C SER A 55 2.21 14.28 -12.19
N GLU A 56 3.04 14.43 -11.17
CA GLU A 56 3.22 15.66 -10.41
C GLU A 56 4.64 16.18 -10.56
N THR A 57 4.84 17.48 -10.37
CA THR A 57 6.15 18.12 -10.42
C THR A 57 6.57 18.52 -9.00
N SER A 58 7.77 18.11 -8.59
CA SER A 58 8.30 18.48 -7.28
C SER A 58 8.65 19.96 -7.21
N LYS A 59 8.82 20.49 -5.99
CA LYS A 59 9.30 21.86 -5.76
C LYS A 59 10.64 22.21 -6.43
N TRP A 60 11.40 21.21 -6.89
CA TRP A 60 12.67 21.37 -7.62
C TRP A 60 12.53 21.08 -9.13
N GLY A 61 11.31 20.99 -9.66
CA GLY A 61 11.06 20.79 -11.10
C GLY A 61 11.12 19.34 -11.58
N ASN A 62 11.52 18.38 -10.73
CA ASN A 62 11.57 16.97 -11.13
C ASN A 62 10.17 16.34 -11.14
N PRO A 63 9.76 15.62 -12.21
CA PRO A 63 8.49 14.90 -12.26
C PRO A 63 8.51 13.66 -11.38
N TYR A 64 7.37 13.28 -10.83
CA TYR A 64 7.15 12.03 -10.10
C TYR A 64 5.71 11.55 -10.27
N THR A 65 5.48 10.25 -10.05
CA THR A 65 4.12 9.68 -10.15
C THR A 65 3.49 9.55 -8.76
N ARG A 66 2.22 9.91 -8.65
CA ARG A 66 1.33 9.59 -7.53
C ARG A 66 0.34 8.51 -7.94
N TYR A 67 0.17 7.52 -7.07
CA TYR A 67 -0.74 6.39 -7.27
C TYR A 67 -1.89 6.47 -6.27
N THR A 68 -3.12 6.44 -6.76
CA THR A 68 -4.33 6.43 -5.92
C THR A 68 -5.24 5.24 -6.27
N VAL A 69 -6.08 4.86 -5.31
CA VAL A 69 -7.12 3.84 -5.52
C VAL A 69 -8.26 4.40 -6.38
N LYS A 70 -8.84 3.56 -7.23
CA LYS A 70 -9.93 3.89 -8.15
C LYS A 70 -11.29 3.89 -7.48
N ASP A 71 -11.52 2.94 -6.57
CA ASP A 71 -12.82 2.76 -5.93
C ASP A 71 -12.71 2.09 -4.55
N ALA A 72 -13.84 2.08 -3.85
CA ALA A 72 -14.00 1.43 -2.54
C ALA A 72 -13.80 -0.09 -2.57
N GLU A 73 -14.07 -0.75 -3.69
CA GLU A 73 -13.87 -2.20 -3.83
C GLU A 73 -12.38 -2.54 -3.87
N GLN A 74 -11.59 -1.72 -4.56
CA GLN A 74 -10.14 -1.81 -4.60
C GLN A 74 -9.53 -1.66 -3.20
N ILE A 75 -10.03 -0.72 -2.39
CA ILE A 75 -9.60 -0.56 -0.99
C ILE A 75 -9.85 -1.85 -0.20
N LYS A 76 -11.03 -2.46 -0.31
CA LYS A 76 -11.37 -3.71 0.39
C LYS A 76 -10.43 -4.84 -0.02
N LYS A 77 -10.23 -5.05 -1.33
CA LYS A 77 -9.31 -6.08 -1.87
C LYS A 77 -7.89 -5.90 -1.34
N LEU A 78 -7.41 -4.67 -1.26
CA LEU A 78 -6.09 -4.35 -0.72
C LEU A 78 -5.98 -4.67 0.76
N VAL A 79 -6.98 -4.30 1.57
CA VAL A 79 -7.02 -4.60 3.01
C VAL A 79 -7.09 -6.11 3.26
N GLU A 80 -7.93 -6.84 2.53
CA GLU A 80 -8.01 -8.30 2.63
C GLU A 80 -6.67 -8.96 2.31
N TYR A 81 -6.03 -8.55 1.21
CA TYR A 81 -4.74 -9.08 0.82
C TYR A 81 -3.64 -8.74 1.83
N HIS A 82 -3.62 -7.51 2.35
CA HIS A 82 -2.74 -7.08 3.43
C HIS A 82 -2.88 -8.00 4.66
N ASN A 83 -4.10 -8.15 5.18
CA ASN A 83 -4.36 -8.94 6.39
C ASN A 83 -4.05 -10.42 6.17
N HIS A 84 -4.39 -10.98 5.01
CA HIS A 84 -4.00 -12.34 4.63
C HIS A 84 -2.47 -12.52 4.65
N LYS A 85 -1.70 -11.55 4.14
CA LYS A 85 -0.24 -11.58 4.15
C LYS A 85 0.34 -11.47 5.55
N VAL A 86 -0.21 -10.61 6.41
CA VAL A 86 0.18 -10.50 7.82
C VAL A 86 -0.09 -11.80 8.57
N ARG A 87 -1.30 -12.36 8.48
CA ARG A 87 -1.66 -13.64 9.13
C ARG A 87 -0.76 -14.78 8.68
N THR A 88 -0.57 -14.92 7.37
CA THR A 88 0.30 -15.97 6.82
C THR A 88 1.76 -15.78 7.21
N GLY A 89 2.23 -14.52 7.28
CA GLY A 89 3.58 -14.18 7.73
C GLY A 89 3.83 -14.55 9.19
N LYS A 90 2.86 -14.27 10.07
CA LYS A 90 2.90 -14.62 11.50
C LYS A 90 2.79 -16.14 11.72
N ALA A 91 1.83 -16.79 11.07
CA ALA A 91 1.54 -18.21 11.26
C ALA A 91 2.66 -19.15 10.78
N ARG A 92 3.43 -18.75 9.75
CA ARG A 92 4.54 -19.57 9.24
C ARG A 92 5.75 -19.63 10.18
N GLY A 93 5.71 -18.96 11.34
CA GLY A 93 6.85 -18.88 12.27
C GLY A 93 8.14 -18.40 11.60
N SER A 94 8.03 -17.80 10.41
CA SER A 94 9.18 -17.61 9.54
C SER A 94 10.02 -16.52 10.14
N THR A 95 11.19 -16.86 10.70
CA THR A 95 12.56 -16.26 10.60
C THR A 95 12.72 -14.74 10.34
N ARG A 96 11.66 -13.96 10.45
CA ARG A 96 11.47 -12.62 9.91
C ARG A 96 10.66 -11.87 10.97
N LYS A 97 11.37 -11.39 12.01
CA LYS A 97 10.90 -10.41 13.02
C LYS A 97 10.14 -9.21 12.42
N ILE A 98 10.28 -9.01 11.12
CA ILE A 98 9.65 -7.99 10.29
C ILE A 98 8.11 -8.02 10.26
N TYR A 99 7.45 -9.15 10.54
CA TYR A 99 5.97 -9.20 10.65
C TYR A 99 5.45 -9.20 12.09
N GLU A 100 6.34 -9.29 13.08
CA GLU A 100 6.00 -9.39 14.51
C GLU A 100 5.20 -8.17 14.96
N ASN A 101 5.64 -6.98 14.54
CA ASN A 101 5.03 -5.70 14.87
C ASN A 101 4.08 -5.16 13.79
N VAL A 102 3.73 -5.97 12.78
CA VAL A 102 2.78 -5.55 11.74
C VAL A 102 1.39 -6.00 12.15
N GLU A 103 0.50 -5.03 12.33
CA GLU A 103 -0.89 -5.26 12.70
C GLU A 103 -1.77 -5.40 11.46
N GLU A 104 -2.82 -6.21 11.60
CA GLU A 104 -3.91 -6.25 10.64
C GLU A 104 -4.72 -4.95 10.70
N ILE A 105 -5.30 -4.58 9.58
CA ILE A 105 -6.23 -3.45 9.51
C ILE A 105 -7.59 -3.97 9.97
N SER A 106 -8.09 -3.44 11.08
CA SER A 106 -9.40 -3.80 11.65
C SER A 106 -10.56 -3.28 10.81
N ASP A 107 -11.75 -3.88 10.99
CA ASP A 107 -12.98 -3.42 10.33
C ASP A 107 -13.32 -1.95 10.66
N GLN A 108 -13.01 -1.52 11.88
CA GLN A 108 -13.19 -0.12 12.28
C GLN A 108 -12.25 0.81 11.50
N GLN A 109 -10.99 0.41 11.30
CA GLN A 109 -10.05 1.15 10.47
C GLN A 109 -10.48 1.16 9.00
N LEU A 110 -10.92 0.02 8.45
CA LEU A 110 -11.46 -0.05 7.09
C LEU A 110 -12.68 0.86 6.90
N SER A 111 -13.61 0.89 7.86
CA SER A 111 -14.75 1.81 7.83
C SER A 111 -14.31 3.27 7.79
N ASN A 112 -13.32 3.64 8.60
CA ASN A 112 -12.78 5.00 8.62
C ASN A 112 -12.08 5.36 7.30
N ILE A 113 -11.31 4.44 6.73
CA ILE A 113 -10.66 4.59 5.42
C ILE A 113 -11.69 4.84 4.32
N LEU A 114 -12.76 4.02 4.27
CA LEU A 114 -13.81 4.17 3.27
C LEU A 114 -14.56 5.50 3.42
N LYS A 115 -14.80 5.96 4.66
CA LYS A 115 -15.37 7.28 4.93
C LYS A 115 -14.46 8.42 4.48
N LEU A 116 -13.14 8.29 4.60
CA LEU A 116 -12.17 9.28 4.15
C LEU A 116 -12.04 9.32 2.62
N TRP A 117 -12.25 8.19 1.95
CA TRP A 117 -12.21 8.12 0.49
C TRP A 117 -13.46 8.70 -0.19
N GLY A 118 -14.64 8.47 0.41
CA GLY A 118 -15.92 8.95 -0.14
C GLY A 118 -16.28 10.40 0.23
N LYS A 119 -15.37 11.16 0.85
CA LYS A 119 -15.51 12.58 1.18
C LYS A 119 -14.70 13.42 0.21
#